data_AF-A0A1Z5K8J0-F1
#
_entry.id   AF-A0A1Z5K8J0-F1
#
_cell.length_a   1.000
_cell.length_b   1.000
_cell.length_c   1.000
_cell.angle_alpha   90.00
_cell.angle_beta   90.00
_cell.angle_gamma   90.00
#
_symmetry.space_group_name_H-M   'P 1'
#
loop_
_entity.id
_entity.type
_entity.pdbx_description
1 polymer ?
#
loop_
_entity_poly.entity_id
_entity_poly.type
_entity_poly.pdbx_seq_one_letter_code
_entity_poly.pdbx_strand_id
1 'polypeptide(L)'
;MSHESTELVRPLLDTDLSPELRNKFHALLKEVFDFRRIIHGGEEEESVESIDVAADRLHQTVQEEISANPILARTIDKTDKQSLLEILIDETLGECCKTIQLVIEANPYALLWSNGGDPYKYHQGAPIYMIAEDTWHSVLLPWIVERYPWIFQSEMCQKVPPHLKMVHGIFNDICTLENIEACREFYELYPQGLGEKDEANRFGYPLSVTMLGWRAPDAEMFIWMAERYPEAVNDIFPGGCNMLHQACSLLTEKEDTRMPKTNKCCPDTANICRYLISKYPHLIQQKDDDGCLPFDLLAHRCNRPLVQQIVVLLLKAYPECVLENPKLLSLPFIRVAHPIAFVISRLEKESASLKQISRNVIEAAKMPSRNISSSTAAAQSVAKSSFFESLSEVFCSWANLRVSDLSKEKQLFQNSIEYFGRILEGADESDEELEEDGSIGEDNDASHGNNEDDANSENDDIPSNVEAEEDRSEDHAPEPLNRDIDRPDEIAQENNGNEARAVEIANDGGGGLREVDTGNRNQVHMFTFECGLKRKR
;
A
#
# COMPACT_ATOMS: atom_id res chain seq x y z
N MET A 1 -10.45 -1.21 31.48
CA MET A 1 -11.33 -0.54 30.51
C MET A 1 -12.74 -0.86 30.93
N SER A 2 -13.46 0.15 31.41
CA SER A 2 -14.78 0.02 32.03
C SER A 2 -15.76 -0.64 31.06
N HIS A 3 -16.51 -1.62 31.57
CA HIS A 3 -17.66 -2.23 30.89
C HIS A 3 -18.62 -1.12 30.43
N GLU A 4 -18.48 -0.65 29.19
CA GLU A 4 -19.49 0.18 28.56
C GLU A 4 -20.79 -0.64 28.50
N SER A 5 -21.90 0.03 28.83
CA SER A 5 -23.20 -0.60 28.89
C SER A 5 -23.53 -1.24 27.54
N THR A 6 -23.59 -2.57 27.51
CA THR A 6 -23.97 -3.39 26.34
C THR A 6 -25.35 -3.02 25.76
N GLU A 7 -26.19 -2.27 26.49
CA GLU A 7 -27.49 -1.80 26.01
C GLU A 7 -27.42 -0.60 25.05
N LEU A 8 -26.33 0.19 25.09
CA LEU A 8 -26.15 1.33 24.18
C LEU A 8 -25.71 0.90 22.77
N VAL A 9 -25.26 -0.35 22.63
CA VAL A 9 -24.62 -0.87 21.42
C VAL A 9 -25.61 -1.23 20.32
N ARG A 10 -26.85 -1.59 20.68
CA ARG A 10 -27.82 -2.11 19.70
C ARG A 10 -28.57 -0.99 18.97
N PRO A 11 -28.69 -1.10 17.63
CA PRO A 11 -29.53 -0.20 16.85
C PRO A 11 -31.01 -0.38 17.23
N LEU A 12 -31.77 0.71 17.17
CA LEU A 12 -33.20 0.73 17.45
C LEU A 12 -33.96 0.84 16.13
N LEU A 13 -34.97 -0.01 15.91
CA LEU A 13 -35.80 0.14 14.72
C LEU A 13 -36.70 1.38 14.86
N ASP A 14 -36.91 2.10 13.77
CA ASP A 14 -37.85 3.23 13.71
C ASP A 14 -39.27 2.86 14.18
N THR A 15 -39.66 1.58 14.02
CA THR A 15 -40.94 1.06 14.54
C THR A 15 -41.02 0.96 16.06
N ASP A 16 -39.89 0.97 16.75
CA ASP A 16 -39.81 0.94 18.21
C ASP A 16 -39.88 2.36 18.81
N LEU A 17 -39.81 3.39 17.97
CA LEU A 17 -39.96 4.79 18.39
C LEU A 17 -41.43 5.17 18.61
N SER A 18 -41.64 6.22 19.41
CA SER A 18 -42.94 6.90 19.44
C SER A 18 -43.26 7.48 18.05
N PRO A 19 -44.56 7.62 17.68
CA PRO A 19 -44.92 8.17 16.37
C PRO A 19 -44.31 9.55 16.09
N GLU A 20 -44.16 10.38 17.14
CA GLU A 20 -43.55 11.71 17.05
C GLU A 20 -42.06 11.63 16.71
N LEU A 21 -41.31 10.77 17.40
CA LEU A 21 -39.88 10.57 17.16
C LEU A 21 -39.61 9.91 15.81
N ARG A 22 -40.45 8.94 15.41
CA ARG A 22 -40.37 8.33 14.09
C ARG A 22 -40.57 9.35 12.97
N ASN A 23 -41.56 10.23 13.11
CA ASN A 23 -41.79 11.31 12.13
C ASN A 23 -40.59 12.27 12.06
N LYS A 24 -39.98 12.61 13.19
CA LYS A 24 -38.74 13.41 13.23
C LYS A 24 -37.57 12.70 12.55
N PHE A 25 -37.40 11.41 12.80
CA PHE A 25 -36.37 10.61 12.14
C PHE A 25 -36.52 10.63 10.62
N HIS A 26 -37.71 10.31 10.09
CA HIS A 26 -37.93 10.36 8.64
C HIS A 26 -37.84 11.78 8.05
N ALA A 27 -38.19 12.80 8.83
CA ALA A 27 -37.98 14.19 8.40
C ALA A 27 -36.48 14.49 8.23
N LEU A 28 -35.62 14.05 9.16
CA LEU A 28 -34.17 14.18 9.01
C LEU A 28 -33.65 13.42 7.79
N LEU A 29 -34.10 12.18 7.57
CA LEU A 29 -33.70 11.42 6.36
C LEU A 29 -34.09 12.18 5.09
N LYS A 30 -35.30 12.72 5.04
CA LYS A 30 -35.79 13.52 3.92
C LYS A 30 -34.92 14.76 3.69
N GLU A 31 -34.54 15.50 4.75
CA GLU A 31 -33.66 16.67 4.62
C GLU A 31 -32.29 16.30 4.02
N VAL A 32 -31.74 15.13 4.35
CA VAL A 32 -30.50 14.64 3.74
C VAL A 32 -30.69 14.35 2.24
N PHE A 33 -31.80 13.69 1.86
CA PHE A 33 -32.12 13.45 0.44
C PHE A 33 -32.39 14.75 -0.32
N ASP A 34 -33.04 15.73 0.30
CA ASP A 34 -33.26 17.04 -0.30
C ASP A 34 -31.92 17.78 -0.51
N PHE A 35 -30.95 17.63 0.40
CA PHE A 35 -29.58 18.13 0.22
C PHE A 35 -28.85 17.41 -0.94
N ARG A 36 -28.98 16.08 -1.07
CA ARG A 36 -28.43 15.31 -2.22
C ARG A 36 -28.91 15.88 -3.55
N ARG A 37 -30.19 16.26 -3.65
CA ARG A 37 -30.78 16.86 -4.87
C ARG A 37 -30.15 18.20 -5.22
N ILE A 38 -29.75 18.99 -4.22
CA ILE A 38 -29.03 20.25 -4.41
C ILE A 38 -27.64 19.98 -4.99
N ILE A 39 -26.89 19.01 -4.43
CA ILE A 39 -25.55 18.64 -4.93
C ILE A 39 -25.59 18.20 -6.39
N HIS A 40 -26.59 17.42 -6.78
CA HIS A 40 -26.70 16.88 -8.14
C HIS A 40 -27.27 17.89 -9.15
N GLY A 41 -27.54 19.13 -8.73
CA GLY A 41 -27.99 20.21 -9.60
C GLY A 41 -29.30 19.86 -10.29
N GLY A 42 -30.34 19.54 -9.49
CA GLY A 42 -31.66 19.20 -10.00
C GLY A 42 -32.07 20.10 -11.18
N GLU A 43 -32.49 19.47 -12.28
CA GLU A 43 -32.73 20.11 -13.59
C GLU A 43 -33.79 21.23 -13.57
N GLU A 44 -34.48 21.44 -12.45
CA GLU A 44 -35.48 22.48 -12.27
C GLU A 44 -34.85 23.73 -11.64
N GLU A 45 -34.63 24.70 -12.53
CA GLU A 45 -34.15 26.07 -12.33
C GLU A 45 -34.67 26.77 -11.05
N GLU A 46 -33.79 27.60 -10.45
CA GLU A 46 -34.04 28.70 -9.49
C GLU A 46 -33.68 28.54 -8.00
N SER A 47 -33.22 27.40 -7.47
CA SER A 47 -32.66 27.41 -6.11
C SER A 47 -31.26 28.03 -6.09
N VAL A 48 -31.17 29.33 -5.76
CA VAL A 48 -29.92 30.13 -5.65
C VAL A 48 -29.10 29.80 -4.38
N GLU A 49 -29.51 28.80 -3.61
CA GLU A 49 -28.81 28.47 -2.37
C GLU A 49 -27.45 27.82 -2.67
N SER A 50 -26.38 28.39 -2.09
CA SER A 50 -25.05 27.80 -2.21
C SER A 50 -24.96 26.52 -1.38
N ILE A 51 -24.14 25.56 -1.85
CA ILE A 51 -23.92 24.27 -1.17
C ILE A 51 -23.55 24.48 0.30
N ASP A 52 -22.67 25.44 0.60
CA ASP A 52 -22.27 25.78 1.97
C ASP A 52 -23.46 26.16 2.87
N VAL A 53 -24.40 26.96 2.37
CA VAL A 53 -25.56 27.42 3.15
C VAL A 53 -26.54 26.26 3.38
N ALA A 54 -26.73 25.41 2.37
CA ALA A 54 -27.54 24.22 2.51
C ALA A 54 -26.91 23.20 3.50
N ALA A 55 -25.59 23.05 3.49
CA ALA A 55 -24.85 22.19 4.41
C ALA A 55 -24.95 22.71 5.86
N ASP A 56 -24.79 24.03 6.07
CA ASP A 56 -24.95 24.66 7.38
C ASP A 56 -26.39 24.53 7.91
N ARG A 57 -27.41 24.67 7.04
CA ARG A 57 -28.82 24.44 7.42
C ARG A 57 -29.03 22.98 7.85
N LEU A 58 -28.58 22.02 7.05
CA LEU A 58 -28.68 20.60 7.38
C LEU A 58 -27.99 20.30 8.71
N HIS A 59 -26.79 20.84 8.91
CA HIS A 59 -26.05 20.72 10.16
C HIS A 59 -26.86 21.23 11.36
N GLN A 60 -27.42 22.43 11.27
CA GLN A 60 -28.22 23.02 12.34
C GLN A 60 -29.47 22.17 12.64
N THR A 61 -30.20 21.73 11.63
CA THR A 61 -31.40 20.90 11.80
C THR A 61 -31.08 19.57 12.47
N VAL A 62 -30.02 18.89 12.02
CA VAL A 62 -29.58 17.62 12.61
C VAL A 62 -29.09 17.84 14.05
N GLN A 63 -28.32 18.90 14.29
CA GLN A 63 -27.84 19.27 15.63
C GLN A 63 -28.99 19.50 16.61
N GLU A 64 -29.99 20.30 16.23
CA GLU A 64 -31.15 20.62 17.06
C GLU A 64 -31.94 19.36 17.42
N GLU A 65 -32.24 18.51 16.43
CA GLU A 65 -33.06 17.31 16.64
C GLU A 65 -32.33 16.22 17.42
N ILE A 66 -31.05 15.97 17.15
CA ILE A 66 -30.25 14.99 17.91
C ILE A 66 -29.97 15.47 19.33
N SER A 67 -29.69 16.76 19.53
CA SER A 67 -29.48 17.30 20.88
C SER A 67 -30.74 17.19 21.73
N ALA A 68 -31.92 17.39 21.13
CA ALA A 68 -33.20 17.22 21.80
C ALA A 68 -33.56 15.73 22.00
N ASN A 69 -33.19 14.86 21.06
CA ASN A 69 -33.59 13.46 21.03
C ASN A 69 -32.40 12.56 20.63
N PRO A 70 -31.44 12.27 21.54
CA PRO A 70 -30.25 11.47 21.21
C PRO A 70 -30.54 10.07 20.67
N ILE A 71 -31.73 9.53 20.95
CA ILE A 71 -32.21 8.26 20.43
C ILE A 71 -32.29 8.24 18.89
N LEU A 72 -32.45 9.40 18.22
CA LEU A 72 -32.49 9.50 16.76
C LEU A 72 -31.18 9.08 16.10
N ALA A 73 -30.03 9.38 16.74
CA ALA A 73 -28.72 8.91 16.28
C ALA A 73 -28.53 7.38 16.45
N ARG A 74 -29.45 6.72 17.17
CA ARG A 74 -29.45 5.28 17.38
C ARG A 74 -30.47 4.53 16.51
N THR A 75 -31.26 5.25 15.72
CA THR A 75 -32.37 4.68 14.97
C THR A 75 -31.91 4.20 13.59
N ILE A 76 -32.44 3.06 13.16
CA ILE A 76 -32.34 2.51 11.81
C ILE A 76 -33.74 2.41 11.19
N ASP A 77 -33.85 2.73 9.90
CA ASP A 77 -35.09 2.54 9.15
C ASP A 77 -35.41 1.05 8.98
N LYS A 78 -36.64 0.60 9.24
CA LYS A 78 -37.00 -0.81 9.12
C LYS A 78 -36.96 -1.34 7.68
N THR A 79 -37.24 -0.50 6.69
CA THR A 79 -37.38 -0.91 5.28
C THR A 79 -36.01 -1.15 4.67
N ASP A 80 -35.16 -0.13 4.77
CA ASP A 80 -33.84 -0.13 4.11
C ASP A 80 -32.71 -0.52 5.06
N LYS A 81 -33.00 -0.63 6.37
CA LYS A 81 -32.02 -0.89 7.44
C LYS A 81 -30.94 0.17 7.56
N GLN A 82 -31.15 1.35 6.97
CA GLN A 82 -30.19 2.43 7.00
C GLN A 82 -30.34 3.30 8.24
N SER A 83 -29.22 3.62 8.87
CA SER A 83 -29.11 4.63 9.92
C SER A 83 -28.98 6.03 9.31
N LEU A 84 -29.24 7.06 10.12
CA LEU A 84 -28.98 8.45 9.74
C LEU A 84 -27.50 8.68 9.37
N LEU A 85 -26.57 7.98 10.05
CA LEU A 85 -25.14 8.08 9.76
C LEU A 85 -24.80 7.53 8.36
N GLU A 86 -25.32 6.35 8.01
CA GLU A 86 -25.12 5.74 6.68
C GLU A 86 -25.63 6.67 5.58
N ILE A 87 -26.84 7.19 5.74
CA ILE A 87 -27.47 8.08 4.75
C ILE A 87 -26.67 9.39 4.61
N LEU A 88 -26.20 9.97 5.71
CA LEU A 88 -25.34 11.16 5.62
C LEU A 88 -24.04 10.90 4.86
N ILE A 89 -23.39 9.75 5.07
CA ILE A 89 -22.15 9.40 4.37
C ILE A 89 -22.41 9.17 2.88
N ASP A 90 -23.45 8.41 2.53
CA ASP A 90 -23.74 8.03 1.14
C ASP A 90 -24.22 9.22 0.30
N GLU A 91 -24.97 10.15 0.91
CA GLU A 91 -25.74 11.15 0.16
C GLU A 91 -25.12 12.55 0.09
N THR A 92 -24.07 12.85 0.89
CA THR A 92 -23.55 14.22 1.04
C THR A 92 -22.20 14.51 0.35
N LEU A 93 -21.56 13.52 -0.26
CA LEU A 93 -20.29 13.64 -1.04
C LEU A 93 -19.15 14.42 -0.34
N GLY A 94 -19.05 14.40 1.00
CA GLY A 94 -18.00 15.10 1.75
C GLY A 94 -18.36 16.50 2.26
N GLU A 95 -19.44 17.10 1.76
CA GLU A 95 -19.81 18.48 2.09
C GLU A 95 -20.32 18.62 3.54
N CYS A 96 -20.69 17.50 4.18
CA CYS A 96 -21.31 17.47 5.50
C CYS A 96 -20.46 16.81 6.59
N CYS A 97 -19.12 16.85 6.48
CA CYS A 97 -18.21 16.27 7.48
C CYS A 97 -18.50 16.70 8.93
N LYS A 98 -18.88 17.96 9.18
CA LYS A 98 -19.27 18.44 10.53
C LYS A 98 -20.55 17.76 11.05
N THR A 99 -21.52 17.55 10.17
CA THR A 99 -22.79 16.88 10.52
C THR A 99 -22.56 15.40 10.79
N ILE A 100 -21.72 14.74 9.97
CA ILE A 100 -21.29 13.36 10.18
C ILE A 100 -20.57 13.22 11.53
N GLN A 101 -19.60 14.11 11.84
CA GLN A 101 -18.92 14.15 13.14
C GLN A 101 -19.91 14.25 14.30
N LEU A 102 -20.89 15.16 14.23
CA LEU A 102 -21.90 15.35 15.27
C LEU A 102 -22.72 14.07 15.53
N VAL A 103 -23.11 13.37 14.47
CA VAL A 103 -23.87 12.11 14.58
C VAL A 103 -23.00 11.02 15.20
N ILE A 104 -21.72 10.93 14.83
CA ILE A 104 -20.76 10.01 15.45
C ILE A 104 -20.56 10.34 16.93
N GLU A 105 -20.45 11.61 17.32
CA GLU A 105 -20.34 12.02 18.73
C GLU A 105 -21.57 11.62 19.55
N ALA A 106 -22.76 11.68 18.95
CA ALA A 106 -23.99 11.24 19.61
C ALA A 106 -24.07 9.72 19.78
N ASN A 107 -23.52 8.94 18.85
CA ASN A 107 -23.52 7.47 18.90
C ASN A 107 -22.35 6.85 18.10
N PRO A 108 -21.16 6.70 18.70
CA PRO A 108 -20.00 6.16 17.97
C PRO A 108 -20.14 4.68 17.59
N TYR A 109 -20.98 3.92 18.28
CA TYR A 109 -21.26 2.51 17.94
C TYR A 109 -21.89 2.33 16.57
N ALA A 110 -22.55 3.36 16.04
CA ALA A 110 -23.11 3.34 14.69
C ALA A 110 -22.05 3.08 13.62
N LEU A 111 -20.78 3.45 13.87
CA LEU A 111 -19.66 3.17 12.97
C LEU A 111 -19.45 1.67 12.68
N LEU A 112 -19.87 0.80 13.62
CA LEU A 112 -19.70 -0.65 13.54
C LEU A 112 -20.97 -1.40 13.12
N TRP A 113 -22.08 -0.69 12.88
CA TRP A 113 -23.33 -1.33 12.48
C TRP A 113 -23.23 -1.83 11.05
N SER A 114 -23.37 -3.14 10.86
CA SER A 114 -23.40 -3.74 9.53
C SER A 114 -24.79 -4.32 9.27
N ASN A 115 -25.32 -4.06 8.08
CA ASN A 115 -26.61 -4.59 7.63
C ASN A 115 -26.53 -6.05 7.15
N GLY A 116 -25.57 -6.82 7.68
CA GLY A 116 -25.26 -8.18 7.23
C GLY A 116 -24.69 -8.24 5.81
N GLY A 117 -24.27 -7.10 5.26
CA GLY A 117 -23.58 -7.02 3.98
C GLY A 117 -22.14 -7.53 4.07
N ASP A 118 -21.62 -7.94 2.93
CA ASP A 118 -20.21 -8.32 2.79
C ASP A 118 -19.35 -7.06 3.03
N PRO A 119 -18.42 -7.04 4.02
CA PRO A 119 -17.59 -5.86 4.32
C PRO A 119 -16.69 -5.46 3.16
N TYR A 120 -16.56 -6.31 2.16
CA TYR A 120 -15.76 -6.07 0.97
C TYR A 120 -16.56 -5.56 -0.22
N LYS A 121 -17.90 -5.59 -0.17
CA LYS A 121 -18.73 -5.03 -1.22
C LYS A 121 -18.90 -3.53 -1.02
N TYR A 122 -18.75 -2.81 -2.13
CA TYR A 122 -18.98 -1.38 -2.23
C TYR A 122 -20.41 -1.05 -1.73
N HIS A 123 -20.54 -0.02 -0.87
CA HIS A 123 -21.80 0.40 -0.21
C HIS A 123 -22.54 -0.64 0.66
N GLN A 124 -21.93 -1.78 1.01
CA GLN A 124 -22.58 -2.82 1.84
C GLN A 124 -21.88 -3.08 3.18
N GLY A 125 -20.91 -2.24 3.54
CA GLY A 125 -20.18 -2.32 4.80
C GLY A 125 -20.76 -1.43 5.90
N ALA A 126 -20.23 -1.59 7.12
CA ALA A 126 -20.48 -0.66 8.21
C ALA A 126 -19.98 0.77 7.88
N PRO A 127 -20.54 1.82 8.49
CA PRO A 127 -20.20 3.21 8.17
C PRO A 127 -18.71 3.53 8.23
N ILE A 128 -17.94 2.89 9.12
CA ILE A 128 -16.49 3.09 9.18
C ILE A 128 -15.78 2.76 7.86
N TYR A 129 -16.28 1.76 7.12
CA TYR A 129 -15.74 1.39 5.81
C TYR A 129 -16.18 2.35 4.72
N MET A 130 -17.41 2.86 4.79
CA MET A 130 -17.91 3.87 3.85
C MET A 130 -17.10 5.17 3.97
N ILE A 131 -16.86 5.62 5.21
CA ILE A 131 -15.99 6.78 5.51
C ILE A 131 -14.57 6.54 4.98
N ALA A 132 -14.03 5.35 5.19
CA ALA A 132 -12.67 5.05 4.77
C ALA A 132 -12.52 4.96 3.25
N GLU A 133 -13.51 4.42 2.54
CA GLU A 133 -13.47 4.24 1.10
C GLU A 133 -13.64 5.56 0.33
N ASP A 134 -14.49 6.45 0.83
CA ASP A 134 -14.66 7.76 0.21
C ASP A 134 -13.51 8.71 0.58
N THR A 135 -12.72 9.09 -0.42
CA THR A 135 -11.64 10.08 -0.26
C THR A 135 -12.07 11.35 0.47
N TRP A 136 -13.29 11.86 0.26
CA TRP A 136 -13.72 13.09 0.90
C TRP A 136 -14.04 12.91 2.39
N HIS A 137 -14.61 11.77 2.76
CA HIS A 137 -14.92 11.46 4.16
C HIS A 137 -13.73 10.87 4.93
N SER A 138 -12.74 10.30 4.24
CA SER A 138 -11.59 9.65 4.86
C SER A 138 -10.76 10.56 5.78
N VAL A 139 -10.83 11.88 5.58
CA VAL A 139 -10.25 12.91 6.46
C VAL A 139 -10.82 12.89 7.89
N LEU A 140 -11.94 12.20 8.10
CA LEU A 140 -12.52 11.98 9.43
C LEU A 140 -11.79 10.88 10.22
N LEU A 141 -11.06 9.97 9.56
CA LEU A 141 -10.44 8.83 10.26
C LEU A 141 -9.41 9.22 11.34
N PRO A 142 -8.51 10.22 11.13
CA PRO A 142 -7.65 10.72 12.21
C PRO A 142 -8.43 11.14 13.45
N TRP A 143 -9.50 11.91 13.26
CA TRP A 143 -10.37 12.35 14.35
C TRP A 143 -11.10 11.18 15.02
N ILE A 144 -11.59 10.20 14.25
CA ILE A 144 -12.25 9.00 14.79
C ILE A 144 -11.25 8.19 15.63
N VAL A 145 -10.01 8.00 15.17
CA VAL A 145 -9.02 7.19 15.90
C VAL A 145 -8.52 7.89 17.16
N GLU A 146 -8.40 9.23 17.14
CA GLU A 146 -8.05 10.02 18.32
C GLU A 146 -9.12 9.88 19.42
N ARG A 147 -10.41 9.96 19.06
CA ARG A 147 -11.51 9.99 20.03
C ARG A 147 -12.10 8.63 20.39
N TYR A 148 -12.13 7.71 19.43
CA TYR A 148 -12.76 6.39 19.55
C TYR A 148 -11.80 5.28 19.10
N PRO A 149 -10.60 5.16 19.68
CA PRO A 149 -9.59 4.17 19.25
C PRO A 149 -10.10 2.72 19.33
N TRP A 150 -11.06 2.45 20.20
CA TRP A 150 -11.70 1.14 20.36
C TRP A 150 -12.46 0.67 19.11
N ILE A 151 -12.89 1.59 18.22
CA ILE A 151 -13.52 1.26 16.93
C ILE A 151 -12.56 0.43 16.07
N PHE A 152 -11.30 0.85 15.98
CA PHE A 152 -10.27 0.15 15.21
C PHE A 152 -9.77 -1.12 15.89
N GLN A 153 -9.95 -1.23 17.21
CA GLN A 153 -9.65 -2.44 17.99
C GLN A 153 -10.79 -3.46 18.00
N SER A 154 -11.93 -3.14 17.37
CA SER A 154 -13.05 -4.09 17.27
C SER A 154 -12.67 -5.30 16.43
N GLU A 155 -13.23 -6.47 16.73
CA GLU A 155 -12.97 -7.71 15.98
C GLU A 155 -13.24 -7.54 14.48
N MET A 156 -14.28 -6.78 14.12
CA MET A 156 -14.63 -6.48 12.73
C MET A 156 -13.51 -5.70 12.03
N CYS A 157 -13.05 -4.59 12.64
CA CYS A 157 -11.97 -3.78 12.08
C CYS A 157 -10.63 -4.50 12.06
N GLN A 158 -10.36 -5.39 13.02
CA GLN A 158 -9.10 -6.17 13.02
C GLN A 158 -9.08 -7.23 11.91
N LYS A 159 -10.24 -7.81 11.54
CA LYS A 159 -10.35 -8.74 10.40
C LYS A 159 -10.25 -8.04 9.04
N VAL A 160 -10.90 -6.87 8.95
CA VAL A 160 -10.90 -6.03 7.75
C VAL A 160 -10.56 -4.61 8.18
N PRO A 161 -9.28 -4.21 8.12
CA PRO A 161 -8.86 -2.88 8.59
C PRO A 161 -9.40 -1.77 7.68
N PRO A 162 -10.28 -0.87 8.18
CA PRO A 162 -10.87 0.19 7.35
C PRO A 162 -9.81 1.15 6.80
N HIS A 163 -8.71 1.38 7.52
CA HIS A 163 -7.64 2.26 7.05
C HIS A 163 -6.96 1.77 5.77
N LEU A 164 -7.05 0.49 5.41
CA LEU A 164 -6.58 -0.01 4.11
C LEU A 164 -7.44 0.54 2.96
N LYS A 165 -8.75 0.66 3.15
CA LYS A 165 -9.66 1.32 2.19
C LYS A 165 -9.34 2.81 2.07
N MET A 166 -8.97 3.49 3.16
CA MET A 166 -8.49 4.88 3.10
C MET A 166 -7.26 5.01 2.21
N VAL A 167 -6.22 4.22 2.45
CA VAL A 167 -5.01 4.29 1.62
C VAL A 167 -5.36 3.96 0.16
N HIS A 168 -6.15 2.93 -0.07
CA HIS A 168 -6.59 2.54 -1.40
C HIS A 168 -7.37 3.66 -2.12
N GLY A 169 -8.35 4.28 -1.45
CA GLY A 169 -9.14 5.37 -2.01
C GLY A 169 -8.27 6.58 -2.37
N ILE A 170 -7.34 6.97 -1.50
CA ILE A 170 -6.42 8.09 -1.75
C ILE A 170 -5.59 7.87 -3.02
N PHE A 171 -5.04 6.66 -3.20
CA PHE A 171 -4.15 6.35 -4.33
C PHE A 171 -4.90 5.89 -5.60
N ASN A 172 -6.20 5.59 -5.54
CA ASN A 172 -7.03 5.31 -6.73
C ASN A 172 -7.82 6.52 -7.24
N ASP A 173 -8.47 7.26 -6.34
CA ASP A 173 -9.45 8.27 -6.73
C ASP A 173 -8.85 9.66 -6.78
N ILE A 174 -8.73 10.35 -5.64
CA ILE A 174 -8.24 11.73 -5.51
C ILE A 174 -7.16 11.83 -4.44
N CYS A 175 -5.91 11.83 -4.91
CA CYS A 175 -4.75 12.14 -4.08
C CYS A 175 -4.60 13.67 -3.97
N THR A 176 -5.17 14.27 -2.92
CA THR A 176 -4.89 15.66 -2.53
C THR A 176 -3.83 15.71 -1.42
N LEU A 177 -3.19 16.86 -1.23
CA LEU A 177 -2.27 17.05 -0.11
C LEU A 177 -2.97 16.83 1.25
N GLU A 178 -4.19 17.34 1.39
CA GLU A 178 -5.01 17.18 2.59
C GLU A 178 -5.27 15.70 2.91
N ASN A 179 -5.59 14.88 1.90
CA ASN A 179 -5.78 13.44 2.09
C ASN A 179 -4.48 12.71 2.49
N ILE A 180 -3.34 13.08 1.91
CA ILE A 180 -2.03 12.52 2.29
C ILE A 180 -1.70 12.89 3.75
N GLU A 181 -1.91 14.16 4.13
CA GLU A 181 -1.68 14.65 5.49
C GLU A 181 -2.60 13.95 6.50
N ALA A 182 -3.88 13.80 6.19
CA ALA A 182 -4.83 13.05 7.02
C ALA A 182 -4.41 11.57 7.16
N CYS A 183 -3.97 10.92 6.08
CA CYS A 183 -3.44 9.56 6.13
C CYS A 183 -2.20 9.45 7.03
N ARG A 184 -1.29 10.43 6.96
CA ARG A 184 -0.11 10.50 7.82
C ARG A 184 -0.50 10.69 9.28
N GLU A 185 -1.38 11.64 9.57
CA GLU A 185 -1.91 11.92 10.91
C GLU A 185 -2.58 10.67 11.51
N PHE A 186 -3.38 9.94 10.72
CA PHE A 186 -3.99 8.69 11.14
C PHE A 186 -2.95 7.68 11.65
N TYR A 187 -1.88 7.43 10.91
CA TYR A 187 -0.84 6.47 11.31
C TYR A 187 0.08 7.01 12.41
N GLU A 188 0.16 8.33 12.62
CA GLU A 188 0.81 8.90 13.79
C GLU A 188 0.00 8.66 15.08
N LEU A 189 -1.34 8.71 14.98
CA LEU A 189 -2.25 8.38 16.07
C LEU A 189 -2.42 6.86 16.27
N TYR A 190 -2.30 6.07 15.20
CA TYR A 190 -2.54 4.63 15.17
C TYR A 190 -1.39 3.86 14.48
N PRO A 191 -0.18 3.85 15.07
CA PRO A 191 1.02 3.30 14.43
C PRO A 191 0.94 1.79 14.18
N GLN A 192 0.20 1.02 14.99
CA GLN A 192 0.03 -0.41 14.76
C GLN A 192 -0.68 -0.73 13.44
N GLY A 193 -1.50 0.20 12.91
CA GLY A 193 -2.19 0.02 11.62
C GLY A 193 -1.22 -0.16 10.45
N LEU A 194 0.04 0.30 10.56
CA LEU A 194 1.05 0.06 9.53
C LEU A 194 1.40 -1.44 9.39
N GLY A 195 1.20 -2.23 10.44
CA GLY A 195 1.39 -3.68 10.46
C GLY A 195 0.13 -4.50 10.27
N GLU A 196 -1.03 -3.86 10.11
CA GLU A 196 -2.30 -4.54 9.87
C GLU A 196 -2.44 -4.91 8.39
N LYS A 197 -2.99 -6.10 8.13
CA LYS A 197 -3.35 -6.59 6.78
C LYS A 197 -4.79 -7.06 6.80
N ASP A 198 -5.44 -7.07 5.64
CA ASP A 198 -6.71 -7.78 5.52
C ASP A 198 -6.49 -9.30 5.55
N GLU A 199 -7.34 -10.04 6.25
CA GLU A 199 -7.23 -11.52 6.31
C GLU A 199 -7.31 -12.18 4.93
N ALA A 200 -8.04 -11.54 4.01
CA ALA A 200 -8.15 -11.96 2.62
C ALA A 200 -6.88 -11.66 1.79
N ASN A 201 -5.93 -10.92 2.37
CA ASN A 201 -4.68 -10.47 1.76
C ASN A 201 -4.87 -9.86 0.35
N ARG A 202 -5.96 -9.13 0.13
CA ARG A 202 -6.20 -8.43 -1.14
C ARG A 202 -5.32 -7.21 -1.29
N PHE A 203 -5.07 -6.53 -0.18
CA PHE A 203 -4.38 -5.24 -0.17
C PHE A 203 -2.96 -5.36 0.37
N GLY A 204 -2.68 -6.38 1.21
CA GLY A 204 -1.42 -6.52 1.92
C GLY A 204 -1.28 -5.44 2.99
N TYR A 205 -0.06 -4.99 3.26
CA TYR A 205 0.20 -3.86 4.17
C TYR A 205 -0.21 -2.52 3.56
N PRO A 206 -0.48 -1.47 4.37
CA PRO A 206 -0.70 -0.11 3.87
C PRO A 206 0.34 0.38 2.87
N LEU A 207 1.62 0.05 3.12
CA LEU A 207 2.72 0.37 2.21
C LEU A 207 2.50 -0.22 0.82
N SER A 208 2.09 -1.49 0.75
CA SER A 208 1.77 -2.18 -0.51
C SER A 208 0.60 -1.50 -1.24
N VAL A 209 -0.42 -1.07 -0.50
CA VAL A 209 -1.59 -0.37 -1.07
C VAL A 209 -1.20 0.93 -1.77
N THR A 210 -0.21 1.67 -1.27
CA THR A 210 0.28 2.90 -1.94
C THR A 210 0.80 2.64 -3.37
N MET A 211 1.16 1.39 -3.69
CA MET A 211 1.72 0.97 -4.98
C MET A 211 0.70 0.30 -5.91
N LEU A 212 -0.50 -0.01 -5.42
CA LEU A 212 -1.57 -0.68 -6.19
C LEU A 212 -2.54 0.32 -6.86
N GLY A 213 -2.44 1.60 -6.50
CA GLY A 213 -3.31 2.65 -7.01
C GLY A 213 -3.23 2.88 -8.52
N TRP A 214 -4.29 3.44 -9.09
CA TRP A 214 -4.33 3.90 -10.49
C TRP A 214 -3.47 5.15 -10.71
N ARG A 215 -3.27 5.95 -9.66
CA ARG A 215 -2.42 7.14 -9.72
C ARG A 215 -0.96 6.77 -9.50
N ALA A 216 -0.09 7.71 -9.88
CA ALA A 216 1.30 7.65 -9.48
C ALA A 216 1.41 7.64 -7.94
N PRO A 217 2.28 6.80 -7.36
CA PRO A 217 2.48 6.75 -5.92
C PRO A 217 3.15 8.04 -5.42
N ASP A 218 2.88 8.41 -4.17
CA ASP A 218 3.58 9.51 -3.50
C ASP A 218 4.85 8.97 -2.82
N ALA A 219 6.02 9.40 -3.32
CA ALA A 219 7.30 8.87 -2.84
C ALA A 219 7.59 9.26 -1.39
N GLU A 220 7.17 10.45 -0.94
CA GLU A 220 7.42 10.89 0.42
C GLU A 220 6.64 10.04 1.42
N MET A 221 5.35 9.83 1.15
CA MET A 221 4.47 8.99 1.95
C MET A 221 4.93 7.54 1.96
N PHE A 222 5.30 6.98 0.79
CA PHE A 222 5.86 5.63 0.71
C PHE A 222 7.10 5.49 1.59
N ILE A 223 8.06 6.39 1.45
CA ILE A 223 9.32 6.36 2.21
C ILE A 223 9.04 6.50 3.71
N TRP A 224 8.15 7.43 4.08
CA TRP A 224 7.76 7.63 5.47
C TRP A 224 7.15 6.35 6.07
N MET A 225 6.22 5.69 5.38
CA MET A 225 5.63 4.43 5.84
C MET A 225 6.70 3.32 5.94
N ALA A 226 7.57 3.20 4.95
CA ALA A 226 8.65 2.20 4.94
C ALA A 226 9.68 2.41 6.05
N GLU A 227 9.94 3.66 6.46
CA GLU A 227 10.81 3.96 7.60
C GLU A 227 10.13 3.69 8.94
N ARG A 228 8.81 3.83 9.03
CA ARG A 228 8.03 3.56 10.25
C ARG A 228 7.76 2.08 10.47
N TYR A 229 7.59 1.31 9.40
CA TYR A 229 7.34 -0.14 9.47
C TYR A 229 8.09 -0.88 8.34
N PRO A 230 9.40 -1.10 8.51
CA PRO A 230 10.29 -1.64 7.47
C PRO A 230 9.98 -3.10 7.10
N GLU A 231 9.30 -3.86 7.94
CA GLU A 231 8.89 -5.24 7.66
C GLU A 231 8.01 -5.31 6.41
N ALA A 232 7.12 -4.32 6.20
CA ALA A 232 6.24 -4.27 5.04
C ALA A 232 6.98 -4.11 3.70
N VAL A 233 8.23 -3.65 3.70
CA VAL A 233 9.04 -3.56 2.48
C VAL A 233 9.41 -4.94 1.94
N ASN A 234 9.48 -5.94 2.83
CA ASN A 234 9.80 -7.33 2.48
C ASN A 234 8.55 -8.16 2.17
N ASP A 235 7.39 -7.51 2.07
CA ASP A 235 6.16 -8.20 1.69
C ASP A 235 6.27 -8.73 0.26
N ILE A 236 5.65 -9.89 0.04
CA ILE A 236 5.64 -10.58 -1.24
C ILE A 236 4.22 -10.48 -1.80
N PHE A 237 4.10 -9.83 -2.96
CA PHE A 237 2.87 -9.69 -3.72
C PHE A 237 2.52 -11.03 -4.41
N PRO A 238 1.27 -11.19 -4.89
CA PRO A 238 0.91 -12.32 -5.74
C PRO A 238 1.89 -12.49 -6.90
N GLY A 239 2.31 -13.73 -7.17
CA GLY A 239 3.32 -14.06 -8.19
C GLY A 239 4.77 -13.94 -7.70
N GLY A 240 5.02 -13.85 -6.39
CA GLY A 240 6.38 -13.83 -5.85
C GLY A 240 7.09 -12.47 -5.98
N CYS A 241 6.42 -11.47 -6.57
CA CYS A 241 6.95 -10.13 -6.74
C CYS A 241 7.24 -9.47 -5.39
N ASN A 242 8.42 -8.89 -5.22
CA ASN A 242 8.69 -8.03 -4.07
C ASN A 242 8.35 -6.56 -4.36
N MET A 243 8.49 -5.70 -3.36
CA MET A 243 8.20 -4.26 -3.48
C MET A 243 9.01 -3.55 -4.57
N LEU A 244 10.24 -4.01 -4.87
CA LEU A 244 11.06 -3.45 -5.95
C LEU A 244 10.59 -3.94 -7.33
N HIS A 245 10.12 -5.19 -7.47
CA HIS A 245 9.43 -5.65 -8.69
C HIS A 245 8.23 -4.77 -8.98
N GLN A 246 7.38 -4.52 -7.98
CA GLN A 246 6.21 -3.67 -8.12
C GLN A 246 6.61 -2.26 -8.59
N ALA A 247 7.56 -1.62 -7.91
CA ALA A 247 8.02 -0.28 -8.29
C ALA A 247 8.63 -0.24 -9.72
N CYS A 248 9.38 -1.27 -10.11
CA CYS A 248 9.94 -1.39 -11.46
C CYS A 248 8.83 -1.59 -12.51
N SER A 249 7.81 -2.40 -12.20
CA SER A 249 6.64 -2.60 -13.05
C SER A 249 5.93 -1.27 -13.34
N LEU A 250 5.66 -0.46 -12.30
CA LEU A 250 5.04 0.87 -12.45
C LEU A 250 5.85 1.82 -13.35
N LEU A 251 7.19 1.74 -13.34
CA LEU A 251 8.03 2.53 -14.26
C LEU A 251 7.94 2.08 -15.73
N THR A 252 7.52 0.84 -15.96
CA THR A 252 7.42 0.23 -17.30
C THR A 252 6.02 0.32 -17.88
N GLU A 253 5.00 0.59 -17.05
CA GLU A 253 3.62 0.78 -17.48
C GLU A 253 3.58 1.85 -18.59
N LYS A 254 2.87 1.53 -19.67
CA LYS A 254 2.60 2.48 -20.76
C LYS A 254 1.57 3.49 -20.30
N GLU A 255 1.68 4.72 -20.80
CA GLU A 255 0.63 5.70 -20.61
C GLU A 255 -0.66 5.17 -21.26
N ASP A 256 -1.65 4.86 -20.42
CA ASP A 256 -2.94 4.38 -20.92
C ASP A 256 -3.67 5.55 -21.59
N THR A 257 -3.72 5.53 -22.93
CA THR A 257 -4.42 6.55 -23.72
C THR A 257 -5.91 6.61 -23.43
N ARG A 258 -6.51 5.54 -22.87
CA ARG A 258 -7.94 5.50 -22.51
C ARG A 258 -8.21 6.17 -21.17
N MET A 259 -7.23 6.15 -20.27
CA MET A 259 -7.31 6.72 -18.93
C MET A 259 -6.24 7.81 -18.76
N PRO A 260 -6.53 9.09 -19.09
CA PRO A 260 -5.54 10.17 -19.28
C PRO A 260 -4.79 10.63 -18.00
N LYS A 261 -4.72 9.82 -16.94
CA LYS A 261 -4.15 10.18 -15.63
C LYS A 261 -3.25 9.11 -14.99
N THR A 262 -2.89 8.04 -15.70
CA THR A 262 -2.18 6.90 -15.10
C THR A 262 -0.70 6.81 -15.47
N ASN A 263 -0.03 7.90 -15.88
CA ASN A 263 1.42 7.81 -16.14
C ASN A 263 2.20 7.58 -14.84
N LYS A 264 2.44 6.30 -14.53
CA LYS A 264 3.20 5.86 -13.35
C LYS A 264 4.72 5.84 -13.57
N CYS A 265 5.17 6.06 -14.80
CA CYS A 265 6.57 6.33 -15.11
C CYS A 265 6.91 7.80 -14.76
N CYS A 266 6.90 8.11 -13.46
CA CYS A 266 7.10 9.45 -12.94
C CYS A 266 8.31 9.54 -11.98
N PRO A 267 8.75 10.77 -11.62
CA PRO A 267 9.86 10.96 -10.69
C PRO A 267 9.66 10.29 -9.32
N ASP A 268 8.42 10.21 -8.83
CA ASP A 268 8.11 9.62 -7.52
C ASP A 268 8.30 8.11 -7.50
N THR A 269 7.78 7.39 -8.49
CA THR A 269 8.07 5.94 -8.66
C THR A 269 9.59 5.69 -8.77
N ALA A 270 10.30 6.56 -9.49
CA ALA A 270 11.76 6.48 -9.57
C ALA A 270 12.44 6.74 -8.21
N ASN A 271 11.94 7.70 -7.42
CA ASN A 271 12.42 7.95 -6.06
C ASN A 271 12.18 6.75 -5.13
N ILE A 272 11.03 6.09 -5.24
CA ILE A 272 10.74 4.84 -4.53
C ILE A 272 11.76 3.76 -4.91
N CYS A 273 12.02 3.56 -6.21
CA CYS A 273 13.05 2.61 -6.67
C CYS A 273 14.43 2.95 -6.10
N ARG A 274 14.84 4.22 -6.13
CA ARG A 274 16.12 4.69 -5.57
C ARG A 274 16.22 4.37 -4.07
N TYR A 275 15.15 4.63 -3.33
CA TYR A 275 15.07 4.33 -1.90
C TYR A 275 15.21 2.83 -1.65
N LEU A 276 14.43 1.99 -2.35
CA LEU A 276 14.46 0.53 -2.22
C LEU A 276 15.84 -0.06 -2.56
N ILE A 277 16.44 0.33 -3.68
CA ILE A 277 17.79 -0.11 -4.09
C ILE A 277 18.85 0.26 -3.05
N SER A 278 18.74 1.46 -2.47
CA SER A 278 19.72 1.99 -1.51
C SER A 278 19.59 1.36 -0.12
N LYS A 279 18.35 1.18 0.36
CA LYS A 279 18.05 0.75 1.73
C LYS A 279 17.82 -0.76 1.87
N TYR A 280 17.33 -1.40 0.82
CA TYR A 280 16.96 -2.82 0.79
C TYR A 280 17.60 -3.54 -0.41
N PRO A 281 18.94 -3.55 -0.51
CA PRO A 281 19.65 -4.07 -1.68
C PRO A 281 19.44 -5.57 -1.92
N HIS A 282 19.01 -6.34 -0.92
CA HIS A 282 18.69 -7.76 -1.09
C HIS A 282 17.48 -7.99 -2.01
N LEU A 283 16.57 -7.02 -2.13
CA LEU A 283 15.41 -7.11 -3.05
C LEU A 283 15.83 -7.20 -4.52
N ILE A 284 17.02 -6.69 -4.87
CA ILE A 284 17.53 -6.67 -6.24
C ILE A 284 17.81 -8.09 -6.78
N GLN A 285 18.16 -9.02 -5.88
CA GLN A 285 18.57 -10.38 -6.22
C GLN A 285 17.43 -11.40 -6.08
N GLN A 286 16.30 -10.98 -5.53
CA GLN A 286 15.14 -11.84 -5.38
C GLN A 286 14.46 -11.99 -6.73
N LYS A 287 14.16 -13.23 -7.08
CA LYS A 287 13.37 -13.58 -8.26
C LYS A 287 11.91 -13.72 -7.84
N ASP A 288 11.01 -13.32 -8.72
CA ASP A 288 9.59 -13.63 -8.59
C ASP A 288 9.32 -15.11 -8.95
N ASP A 289 8.05 -15.52 -8.97
CA ASP A 289 7.66 -16.91 -9.26
C ASP A 289 8.02 -17.34 -10.69
N ASP A 290 8.13 -16.38 -11.62
CA ASP A 290 8.56 -16.61 -13.02
C ASP A 290 10.09 -16.61 -13.18
N GLY A 291 10.84 -16.39 -12.09
CA GLY A 291 12.29 -16.35 -12.11
C GLY A 291 12.87 -15.00 -12.58
N CYS A 292 12.04 -13.97 -12.74
CA CYS A 292 12.44 -12.64 -13.18
C CYS A 292 12.99 -11.80 -12.01
N LEU A 293 14.08 -11.08 -12.27
CA LEU A 293 14.60 -10.06 -11.37
C LEU A 293 13.88 -8.73 -11.64
N PRO A 294 13.86 -7.78 -10.68
CA PRO A 294 13.33 -6.43 -10.93
C PRO A 294 14.00 -5.74 -12.13
N PHE A 295 15.26 -6.11 -12.40
CA PHE A 295 16.02 -5.65 -13.56
C PHE A 295 15.39 -6.07 -14.89
N ASP A 296 14.90 -7.30 -14.98
CA ASP A 296 14.36 -7.85 -16.23
C ASP A 296 13.11 -7.08 -16.67
N LEU A 297 12.28 -6.62 -15.72
CA LEU A 297 11.10 -5.78 -15.98
C LEU A 297 11.46 -4.46 -16.67
N LEU A 298 12.58 -3.85 -16.27
CA LEU A 298 13.02 -2.56 -16.81
C LEU A 298 13.75 -2.66 -18.16
N ALA A 299 14.36 -3.81 -18.43
CA ALA A 299 15.35 -3.97 -19.49
C ALA A 299 14.81 -3.53 -20.86
N HIS A 300 13.56 -3.87 -21.16
CA HIS A 300 12.89 -3.56 -22.43
C HIS A 300 12.36 -2.12 -22.55
N ARG A 301 12.41 -1.32 -21.47
CA ARG A 301 11.95 0.08 -21.45
C ARG A 301 13.08 1.08 -21.23
N CYS A 302 14.31 0.70 -21.57
CA CYS A 302 15.50 1.56 -21.47
C CYS A 302 15.51 2.74 -22.46
N ASN A 303 14.47 2.94 -23.26
CA ASN A 303 14.25 4.16 -24.06
C ASN A 303 13.70 5.32 -23.21
N ARG A 304 13.27 5.07 -21.97
CA ARG A 304 12.74 6.09 -21.06
C ARG A 304 13.83 6.60 -20.10
N PRO A 305 14.03 7.93 -19.94
CA PRO A 305 15.11 8.47 -19.09
C PRO A 305 15.06 8.01 -17.62
N LEU A 306 13.86 7.91 -17.03
CA LEU A 306 13.71 7.46 -15.64
C LEU A 306 14.08 5.98 -15.49
N VAL A 307 13.67 5.14 -16.43
CA VAL A 307 14.04 3.72 -16.46
C VAL A 307 15.55 3.56 -16.60
N GLN A 308 16.18 4.29 -17.53
CA GLN A 308 17.64 4.30 -17.70
C GLN A 308 18.38 4.59 -16.40
N GLN A 309 17.91 5.58 -15.64
CA GLN A 309 18.53 5.92 -14.35
C GLN A 309 18.42 4.79 -13.33
N ILE A 310 17.26 4.13 -13.22
CA ILE A 310 17.07 3.00 -12.30
C ILE A 310 17.88 1.79 -12.74
N VAL A 311 17.93 1.48 -14.04
CA VAL A 311 18.77 0.42 -14.61
C VAL A 311 20.24 0.64 -14.28
N VAL A 312 20.76 1.86 -14.40
CA VAL A 312 22.15 2.18 -14.03
C VAL A 312 22.39 1.94 -12.53
N LEU A 313 21.43 2.27 -11.66
CA LEU A 313 21.54 2.00 -10.23
C LEU A 313 21.54 0.50 -9.93
N LEU A 314 20.68 -0.28 -10.59
CA LEU A 314 20.66 -1.73 -10.45
C LEU A 314 21.98 -2.36 -10.95
N LEU A 315 22.50 -1.95 -12.11
CA LEU A 315 23.80 -2.43 -12.63
C LEU A 315 24.96 -2.11 -11.70
N LYS A 316 24.89 -0.96 -11.00
CA LYS A 316 25.90 -0.60 -10.01
C LYS A 316 25.83 -1.47 -8.75
N ALA A 317 24.61 -1.77 -8.31
CA ALA A 317 24.34 -2.53 -7.08
C ALA A 317 24.53 -4.04 -7.27
N TYR A 318 24.16 -4.57 -8.45
CA TYR A 318 24.22 -5.98 -8.80
C TYR A 318 24.66 -6.20 -10.27
N PRO A 319 25.93 -5.93 -10.62
CA PRO A 319 26.43 -6.07 -11.99
C PRO A 319 26.41 -7.52 -12.51
N GLU A 320 26.33 -8.51 -11.61
CA GLU A 320 26.26 -9.93 -11.92
C GLU A 320 24.94 -10.33 -12.60
N CYS A 321 23.87 -9.53 -12.51
CA CYS A 321 22.59 -9.82 -13.18
C CYS A 321 22.75 -10.04 -14.71
N VAL A 322 23.67 -9.31 -15.33
CA VAL A 322 23.96 -9.42 -16.78
C VAL A 322 24.69 -10.73 -17.11
N LEU A 323 25.43 -11.29 -16.16
CA LEU A 323 26.09 -12.59 -16.33
C LEU A 323 25.09 -13.74 -16.17
N GLU A 324 24.11 -13.58 -15.27
CA GLU A 324 23.02 -14.53 -15.09
C GLU A 324 22.06 -14.56 -16.27
N ASN A 325 21.80 -13.40 -16.89
CA ASN A 325 20.99 -13.28 -18.08
C ASN A 325 21.75 -12.57 -19.22
N PRO A 326 22.61 -13.29 -19.98
CA PRO A 326 23.38 -12.69 -21.07
C PRO A 326 22.54 -12.08 -22.19
N LYS A 327 21.25 -12.44 -22.29
CA LYS A 327 20.33 -11.84 -23.27
C LYS A 327 20.19 -10.33 -23.04
N LEU A 328 20.39 -9.84 -21.83
CA LEU A 328 20.36 -8.41 -21.51
C LEU A 328 21.40 -7.59 -22.31
N LEU A 329 22.52 -8.20 -22.72
CA LEU A 329 23.54 -7.56 -23.55
C LEU A 329 23.11 -7.34 -25.01
N SER A 330 21.99 -7.94 -25.44
CA SER A 330 21.39 -7.63 -26.74
C SER A 330 20.76 -6.23 -26.76
N LEU A 331 20.41 -5.69 -25.60
CA LEU A 331 19.77 -4.39 -25.47
C LEU A 331 20.83 -3.27 -25.57
N PRO A 332 20.70 -2.32 -26.51
CA PRO A 332 21.76 -1.33 -26.79
C PRO A 332 22.21 -0.51 -25.58
N PHE A 333 21.26 -0.06 -24.74
CA PHE A 333 21.56 0.73 -23.55
C PHE A 333 22.37 -0.08 -22.54
N ILE A 334 21.92 -1.30 -22.21
CA ILE A 334 22.58 -2.16 -21.21
C ILE A 334 23.98 -2.54 -21.64
N ARG A 335 24.17 -2.88 -22.93
CA ARG A 335 25.49 -3.21 -23.50
C ARG A 335 26.53 -2.11 -23.27
N VAL A 336 26.11 -0.84 -23.31
CA VAL A 336 26.97 0.32 -23.07
C VAL A 336 27.06 0.66 -21.58
N ALA A 337 25.94 0.65 -20.87
CA ALA A 337 25.85 1.06 -19.48
C ALA A 337 26.54 0.07 -18.52
N HIS A 338 26.46 -1.24 -18.75
CA HIS A 338 27.02 -2.27 -17.86
C HIS A 338 28.52 -2.12 -17.58
N PRO A 339 29.42 -2.08 -18.59
CA PRO A 339 30.85 -1.92 -18.31
C PRO A 339 31.17 -0.58 -17.64
N ILE A 340 30.42 0.48 -17.96
CA ILE A 340 30.62 1.81 -17.36
C ILE A 340 30.15 1.82 -15.90
N ALA A 341 28.99 1.23 -15.60
CA ALA A 341 28.45 1.10 -14.25
C ALA A 341 29.42 0.34 -13.33
N PHE A 342 30.01 -0.76 -13.84
CA PHE A 342 31.05 -1.50 -13.13
C PHE A 342 32.27 -0.65 -12.79
N VAL A 343 32.76 0.15 -13.75
CA VAL A 343 33.88 1.08 -13.51
C VAL A 343 33.50 2.13 -12.46
N ILE A 344 32.32 2.75 -12.57
CA ILE A 344 31.84 3.73 -11.58
C ILE A 344 31.79 3.11 -10.18
N SER A 345 31.22 1.92 -10.02
CA SER A 345 31.18 1.23 -8.71
C SER A 345 32.57 0.96 -8.15
N ARG A 346 33.56 0.63 -9.00
CA ARG A 346 34.96 0.47 -8.57
C ARG A 346 35.57 1.78 -8.08
N LEU A 347 35.36 2.88 -8.82
CA LEU A 347 35.86 4.22 -8.42
C LEU A 347 35.23 4.67 -7.09
N GLU A 348 33.96 4.38 -6.86
CA GLU A 348 33.26 4.68 -5.61
C GLU A 348 33.83 3.88 -4.42
N LYS A 349 34.09 2.58 -4.60
CA LYS A 349 34.75 1.73 -3.59
C LYS A 349 36.14 2.23 -3.25
N GLU A 350 36.94 2.60 -4.26
CA GLU A 350 38.29 3.17 -4.05
C GLU A 350 38.21 4.49 -3.27
N SER A 351 37.32 5.40 -3.67
CA SER A 351 37.10 6.68 -2.99
C SER A 351 36.68 6.50 -1.52
N ALA A 352 35.74 5.60 -1.25
CA ALA A 352 35.29 5.28 0.10
C ALA A 352 36.44 4.70 0.96
N SER A 353 37.22 3.77 0.41
CA SER A 353 38.38 3.18 1.08
C SER A 353 39.43 4.24 1.42
N LEU A 354 39.77 5.14 0.48
CA LEU A 354 40.73 6.22 0.73
C LEU A 354 40.26 7.16 1.84
N LYS A 355 38.97 7.53 1.86
CA LYS A 355 38.39 8.34 2.94
C LYS A 355 38.45 7.62 4.29
N GLN A 356 38.21 6.31 4.32
CA GLN A 356 38.31 5.52 5.55
C GLN A 356 39.76 5.42 6.06
N ILE A 357 40.71 5.11 5.18
CA ILE A 357 42.13 5.02 5.54
C ILE A 357 42.64 6.37 6.03
N SER A 358 42.25 7.46 5.37
CA SER A 358 42.59 8.84 5.77
C SER A 358 42.13 9.12 7.21
N ARG A 359 40.87 8.80 7.54
CA ARG A 359 40.34 8.90 8.92
C ARG A 359 41.13 8.04 9.91
N ASN A 360 41.43 6.79 9.56
CA ASN A 360 42.18 5.89 10.43
C ASN A 360 43.61 6.39 10.70
N VAL A 361 44.28 6.95 9.69
CA VAL A 361 45.63 7.52 9.80
C VAL A 361 45.65 8.75 10.70
N ILE A 362 44.66 9.63 10.57
CA ILE A 362 44.48 10.79 11.47
C ILE A 362 44.30 10.33 12.92
N GLU A 363 43.44 9.35 13.16
CA GLU A 363 43.22 8.83 14.51
C GLU A 363 44.45 8.13 15.08
N ALA A 364 45.18 7.36 14.26
CA ALA A 364 46.44 6.74 14.66
C ALA A 364 47.51 7.77 15.03
N ALA A 365 47.60 8.89 14.30
CA ALA A 365 48.52 9.97 14.61
C ALA A 365 48.20 10.66 15.95
N LYS A 366 46.94 10.65 16.39
CA LYS A 366 46.51 11.20 17.69
C LYS A 366 46.67 10.23 18.86
N MET A 367 46.85 8.92 18.61
CA MET A 367 46.90 7.95 19.70
C MET A 367 48.15 8.17 20.57
N PRO A 368 47.99 8.45 21.87
CA PRO A 368 49.14 8.67 22.75
C PRO A 368 49.93 7.37 22.88
N SER A 369 51.26 7.47 22.74
CA SER A 369 52.21 6.35 22.91
C SER A 369 52.28 5.89 24.37
N ARG A 370 51.20 5.30 24.90
CA ARG A 370 51.02 5.01 26.34
C ARG A 370 51.88 3.87 26.90
N ASN A 371 52.68 3.16 26.09
CA ASN A 371 53.37 1.93 26.51
C ASN A 371 54.91 1.97 26.53
N ILE A 372 55.57 3.13 26.53
CA ILE A 372 57.05 3.19 26.53
C ILE A 372 57.57 3.83 27.83
N SER A 373 57.53 3.05 28.91
CA SER A 373 57.98 3.45 30.27
C SER A 373 59.50 3.44 30.47
N SER A 374 60.29 3.83 29.47
CA SER A 374 61.76 3.92 29.57
C SER A 374 62.23 5.38 29.57
N SER A 375 63.08 5.77 30.51
CA SER A 375 63.51 7.17 30.70
C SER A 375 64.35 7.76 29.57
N THR A 376 64.85 6.93 28.63
CA THR A 376 65.48 7.37 27.37
C THR A 376 64.48 7.51 26.20
N ALA A 377 63.20 7.15 26.40
CA ALA A 377 62.18 7.12 25.35
C ALA A 377 61.43 8.45 25.13
N ALA A 378 61.56 9.43 26.03
CA ALA A 378 60.80 10.69 25.92
C ALA A 378 61.14 11.50 24.65
N ALA A 379 62.44 11.65 24.33
CA ALA A 379 62.87 12.34 23.11
C ALA A 379 62.51 11.57 21.83
N GLN A 380 62.54 10.23 21.87
CA GLN A 380 62.11 9.39 20.75
C GLN A 380 60.60 9.40 20.55
N SER A 381 59.82 9.57 21.63
CA SER A 381 58.36 9.66 21.59
C SER A 381 57.90 10.95 20.89
N VAL A 382 58.55 12.08 21.18
CA VAL A 382 58.23 13.38 20.53
C VAL A 382 58.53 13.32 19.03
N ALA A 383 59.70 12.79 18.65
CA ALA A 383 60.08 12.67 17.24
C ALA A 383 59.17 11.69 16.44
N LYS A 384 58.68 10.63 17.10
CA LYS A 384 57.72 9.70 16.50
C LYS A 384 56.35 10.35 16.31
N SER A 385 55.85 11.10 17.30
CA SER A 385 54.57 11.83 17.18
C SER A 385 54.60 12.81 16.01
N SER A 386 55.63 13.65 15.92
CA SER A 386 55.77 14.61 14.82
C SER A 386 55.88 13.92 13.46
N PHE A 387 56.54 12.76 13.39
CA PHE A 387 56.63 11.99 12.15
C PHE A 387 55.27 11.44 11.72
N PHE A 388 54.50 10.86 12.65
CA PHE A 388 53.16 10.35 12.34
C PHE A 388 52.17 11.46 11.98
N GLU A 389 52.27 12.64 12.60
CA GLU A 389 51.50 13.82 12.22
C GLU A 389 51.81 14.28 10.79
N SER A 390 53.10 14.43 10.44
CA SER A 390 53.50 14.79 9.07
C SER A 390 53.13 13.72 8.04
N LEU A 391 53.30 12.43 8.37
CA LEU A 391 52.89 11.33 7.50
C LEU A 391 51.37 11.34 7.29
N SER A 392 50.61 11.58 8.35
CA SER A 392 49.16 11.74 8.30
C SER A 392 48.76 12.87 7.38
N GLU A 393 49.37 14.05 7.53
CA GLU A 393 49.10 15.22 6.69
C GLU A 393 49.39 14.95 5.21
N VAL A 394 50.55 14.35 4.90
CA VAL A 394 50.94 13.99 3.52
C VAL A 394 49.98 12.96 2.94
N PHE A 395 49.66 11.90 3.68
CA PHE A 395 48.74 10.85 3.22
C PHE A 395 47.35 11.43 2.98
N CYS A 396 46.81 12.22 3.90
CA CYS A 396 45.49 12.83 3.76
C CYS A 396 45.44 13.77 2.57
N SER A 397 46.49 14.57 2.35
CA SER A 397 46.60 15.47 1.19
C SER A 397 46.59 14.69 -0.13
N TRP A 398 47.39 13.62 -0.21
CA TRP A 398 47.41 12.74 -1.37
C TRP A 398 46.05 12.03 -1.59
N ALA A 399 45.46 11.48 -0.53
CA ALA A 399 44.18 10.79 -0.59
C ALA A 399 43.05 11.73 -1.06
N ASN A 400 43.05 12.98 -0.59
CA ASN A 400 42.09 13.99 -1.02
C ASN A 400 42.27 14.37 -2.50
N LEU A 401 43.52 14.50 -2.97
CA LEU A 401 43.80 14.73 -4.38
C LEU A 401 43.31 13.56 -5.24
N ARG A 402 43.61 12.33 -4.84
CA ARG A 402 43.16 11.12 -5.54
C ARG A 402 41.63 11.01 -5.56
N VAL A 403 40.96 11.28 -4.44
CA VAL A 403 39.49 11.31 -4.37
C VAL A 403 38.90 12.36 -5.31
N SER A 404 39.53 13.53 -5.44
CA SER A 404 39.12 14.57 -6.39
C SER A 404 39.25 14.09 -7.84
N ASP A 405 40.36 13.45 -8.20
CA ASP A 405 40.59 12.92 -9.54
C ASP A 405 39.62 11.78 -9.88
N LEU A 406 39.39 10.85 -8.94
CA LEU A 406 38.38 9.79 -9.06
C LEU A 406 36.97 10.37 -9.27
N SER A 407 36.65 11.51 -8.63
CA SER A 407 35.36 12.17 -8.80
C SER A 407 35.18 12.75 -10.21
N LYS A 408 36.25 13.32 -10.80
CA LYS A 408 36.22 13.81 -12.18
C LYS A 408 36.07 12.65 -13.17
N GLU A 409 36.82 11.57 -12.96
CA GLU A 409 36.74 10.36 -13.78
C GLU A 409 35.33 9.75 -13.73
N LYS A 410 34.75 9.63 -12.53
CA LYS A 410 33.35 9.22 -12.33
C LYS A 410 32.39 10.13 -13.12
N GLN A 411 32.56 11.45 -13.05
CA GLN A 411 31.70 12.38 -13.77
C GLN A 411 31.77 12.18 -15.29
N LEU A 412 32.95 11.92 -15.85
CA LEU A 412 33.11 11.63 -17.29
C LEU A 412 32.33 10.37 -17.70
N PHE A 413 32.37 9.31 -16.89
CA PHE A 413 31.61 8.10 -17.13
C PHE A 413 30.10 8.31 -16.98
N GLN A 414 29.66 9.09 -16.00
CA GLN A 414 28.25 9.45 -15.84
C GLN A 414 27.73 10.26 -17.04
N ASN A 415 28.50 11.26 -17.49
CA ASN A 415 28.17 12.03 -18.70
C ASN A 415 28.11 11.14 -19.95
N SER A 416 28.95 10.10 -20.01
CA SER A 416 28.93 9.15 -21.13
C SER A 416 27.64 8.32 -21.12
N ILE A 417 27.24 7.77 -19.97
CA ILE A 417 25.97 7.06 -19.83
C ILE A 417 24.79 7.96 -20.20
N GLU A 418 24.77 9.20 -19.70
CA GLU A 418 23.71 10.16 -20.01
C GLU A 418 23.66 10.50 -21.50
N TYR A 419 24.82 10.72 -22.13
CA TYR A 419 24.91 10.96 -23.57
C TYR A 419 24.34 9.79 -24.39
N PHE A 420 24.69 8.55 -24.06
CA PHE A 420 24.14 7.38 -24.73
C PHE A 420 22.66 7.17 -24.43
N GLY A 421 22.22 7.47 -23.20
CA GLY A 421 20.83 7.47 -22.81
C GLY A 421 19.99 8.35 -23.72
N ARG A 422 20.42 9.61 -23.92
CA ARG A 422 19.76 10.58 -24.83
C ARG A 422 19.71 10.14 -26.29
N ILE A 423 20.71 9.39 -26.76
CA ILE A 423 20.70 8.85 -28.13
C ILE A 423 19.65 7.75 -28.29
N LEU A 424 19.41 6.98 -27.23
CA LEU A 424 18.48 5.85 -27.20
C LEU A 424 17.09 6.23 -26.68
N GLU A 425 16.89 7.50 -26.31
CA GLU A 425 15.57 8.04 -25.98
C GLU A 425 14.69 8.00 -27.22
N GLY A 426 13.48 7.46 -27.07
CA GLY A 426 12.54 7.29 -28.17
C GLY A 426 11.13 7.01 -27.64
N ALA A 427 10.14 7.15 -28.51
CA ALA A 427 8.78 6.71 -28.21
C ALA A 427 8.80 5.21 -27.91
N ASP A 428 7.95 4.76 -26.99
CA ASP A 428 7.77 3.32 -26.79
C ASP A 428 7.25 2.76 -28.11
N GLU A 429 8.01 1.83 -28.71
CA GLU A 429 7.50 1.05 -29.82
C GLU A 429 6.20 0.38 -29.34
N SER A 430 5.12 0.60 -30.08
CA SER A 430 3.84 -0.03 -29.78
C SER A 430 4.06 -1.53 -29.91
N ASP A 431 4.07 -2.25 -28.78
CA ASP A 431 4.18 -3.73 -28.74
C ASP A 431 3.02 -4.44 -29.49
N GLU A 432 2.19 -3.73 -30.24
CA GLU A 432 1.15 -4.28 -31.12
C GLU A 432 1.71 -5.26 -32.17
N GLU A 433 3.03 -5.36 -32.35
CA GLU A 433 3.68 -6.33 -33.24
C GLU A 433 4.36 -7.52 -32.52
N LEU A 434 4.35 -7.56 -31.18
CA LEU A 434 4.95 -8.65 -30.39
C LEU A 434 3.91 -9.45 -29.59
N GLU A 435 2.64 -9.42 -29.98
CA GLU A 435 1.76 -10.56 -29.72
C GLU A 435 2.33 -11.74 -30.51
N GLU A 436 3.32 -12.40 -29.89
CA GLU A 436 3.86 -13.67 -30.32
C GLU A 436 2.69 -14.59 -30.62
N ASP A 437 2.63 -14.97 -31.89
CA ASP A 437 1.83 -15.99 -32.55
C ASP A 437 2.08 -17.40 -31.94
N GLY A 438 2.33 -17.47 -30.63
CA GLY A 438 2.45 -18.65 -29.78
C GLY A 438 1.10 -19.31 -29.53
N SER A 439 0.22 -19.30 -30.53
CA SER A 439 -0.79 -20.34 -30.71
C SER A 439 -0.05 -21.67 -30.83
N ILE A 440 0.25 -22.25 -29.66
CA ILE A 440 0.54 -23.67 -29.51
C ILE A 440 -0.69 -24.36 -30.12
N GLY A 441 -0.49 -24.93 -31.30
CA GLY A 441 -1.52 -25.68 -32.00
C GLY A 441 -2.11 -26.75 -31.07
N GLU A 442 -3.33 -26.50 -30.60
CA GLU A 442 -4.25 -27.54 -30.20
C GLU A 442 -4.80 -28.20 -31.47
N ASP A 443 -3.92 -28.90 -32.20
CA ASP A 443 -4.35 -29.98 -33.07
C ASP A 443 -4.76 -31.15 -32.17
N ASN A 444 -6.00 -31.14 -31.71
CA ASN A 444 -6.74 -32.36 -31.38
C ASN A 444 -8.17 -32.24 -31.91
N ASP A 445 -8.21 -32.42 -33.22
CA ASP A 445 -9.35 -32.90 -33.98
C ASP A 445 -9.83 -34.26 -33.45
N ALA A 446 -11.17 -34.39 -33.31
CA ALA A 446 -12.00 -35.60 -33.28
C ALA A 446 -12.88 -35.80 -32.03
N SER A 447 -14.14 -35.34 -32.09
CA SER A 447 -15.28 -36.27 -32.28
C SER A 447 -16.61 -35.53 -32.48
N HIS A 448 -17.30 -35.89 -33.57
CA HIS A 448 -18.75 -36.16 -33.66
C HIS A 448 -19.63 -35.75 -32.46
N GLY A 449 -20.75 -35.07 -32.61
CA GLY A 449 -21.57 -34.78 -33.78
C GLY A 449 -23.00 -34.47 -33.31
N ASN A 450 -23.74 -33.78 -34.17
CA ASN A 450 -25.20 -33.77 -34.30
C ASN A 450 -26.05 -33.62 -33.03
N ASN A 451 -26.76 -32.50 -32.90
CA ASN A 451 -28.15 -32.47 -33.36
C ASN A 451 -28.70 -31.05 -33.32
N GLU A 452 -29.20 -30.65 -34.50
CA GLU A 452 -30.26 -29.67 -34.71
C GLU A 452 -31.54 -30.12 -33.99
N ASP A 453 -32.47 -29.17 -33.85
CA ASP A 453 -33.93 -29.30 -33.63
C ASP A 453 -34.36 -28.40 -32.46
N ASP A 454 -34.94 -27.24 -32.80
CA ASP A 454 -36.40 -27.01 -32.75
C ASP A 454 -36.85 -26.63 -31.33
N ALA A 455 -37.76 -25.71 -31.07
CA ALA A 455 -38.51 -24.76 -31.85
C ALA A 455 -39.20 -23.85 -30.82
N ASN A 456 -39.62 -22.68 -31.28
CA ASN A 456 -40.68 -21.83 -30.73
C ASN A 456 -41.68 -22.48 -29.76
N SER A 457 -42.01 -21.76 -28.69
CA SER A 457 -43.43 -21.52 -28.35
C SER A 457 -43.58 -20.29 -27.47
N GLU A 458 -44.23 -19.28 -28.02
CA GLU A 458 -44.88 -18.18 -27.30
C GLU A 458 -46.12 -18.69 -26.53
N ASN A 459 -46.61 -17.81 -25.64
CA ASN A 459 -47.97 -17.73 -25.06
C ASN A 459 -48.34 -18.76 -23.97
N ASP A 460 -48.63 -18.30 -22.74
CA ASP A 460 -49.96 -17.80 -22.42
C ASP A 460 -50.08 -17.28 -20.98
N ASP A 461 -50.98 -16.32 -20.88
CA ASP A 461 -51.36 -15.48 -19.76
C ASP A 461 -52.42 -16.16 -18.82
N ILE A 462 -52.36 -15.80 -17.53
CA ILE A 462 -53.42 -15.75 -16.47
C ILE A 462 -53.94 -17.05 -15.76
N PRO A 463 -54.69 -16.95 -14.61
CA PRO A 463 -54.18 -17.25 -13.27
C PRO A 463 -55.02 -18.34 -12.53
N SER A 464 -54.58 -18.83 -11.37
CA SER A 464 -55.53 -19.24 -10.33
C SER A 464 -54.89 -19.45 -8.95
N ASN A 465 -55.35 -18.60 -8.04
CA ASN A 465 -55.67 -18.88 -6.65
C ASN A 465 -55.86 -20.37 -6.33
N VAL A 466 -55.00 -20.92 -5.47
CA VAL A 466 -55.36 -22.07 -4.61
C VAL A 466 -54.72 -21.83 -3.24
N GLU A 467 -55.58 -21.57 -2.26
CA GLU A 467 -55.27 -21.69 -0.84
C GLU A 467 -54.92 -23.16 -0.53
N ALA A 468 -53.80 -23.40 0.12
CA ALA A 468 -53.53 -24.65 0.81
C ALA A 468 -52.68 -24.35 2.05
N GLU A 469 -53.36 -24.35 3.20
CA GLU A 469 -52.74 -24.55 4.50
C GLU A 469 -52.13 -25.96 4.59
N GLU A 470 -50.84 -26.06 4.91
CA GLU A 470 -50.22 -27.18 5.63
C GLU A 470 -49.00 -26.58 6.36
N ASP A 471 -49.10 -26.19 7.63
CA ASP A 471 -48.93 -27.06 8.80
C ASP A 471 -47.78 -28.08 8.64
N ARG A 472 -46.56 -27.65 8.99
CA ARG A 472 -45.47 -28.53 9.44
C ARG A 472 -44.53 -27.78 10.37
N SER A 473 -44.79 -27.99 11.65
CA SER A 473 -43.81 -27.86 12.72
C SER A 473 -42.80 -29.00 12.61
N GLU A 474 -41.51 -28.67 12.58
CA GLU A 474 -40.47 -29.63 12.96
C GLU A 474 -39.32 -28.89 13.64
N ASP A 475 -39.29 -29.05 14.95
CA ASP A 475 -38.21 -28.70 15.86
C ASP A 475 -36.92 -29.42 15.47
N HIS A 476 -35.85 -28.67 15.24
CA HIS A 476 -34.49 -29.18 15.33
C HIS A 476 -33.70 -28.38 16.36
N ALA A 477 -33.67 -28.93 17.58
CA ALA A 477 -32.70 -28.60 18.61
C ALA A 477 -31.32 -29.10 18.18
N PRO A 478 -30.25 -28.28 18.29
CA PRO A 478 -28.89 -28.77 18.10
C PRO A 478 -28.36 -29.42 19.38
N GLU A 479 -27.87 -30.66 19.26
CA GLU A 479 -27.09 -31.33 20.31
C GLU A 479 -25.75 -30.60 20.58
N PRO A 480 -25.29 -30.52 21.83
CA PRO A 480 -24.01 -29.91 22.17
C PRO A 480 -22.85 -30.88 21.94
N LEU A 481 -21.95 -30.53 21.02
CA LEU A 481 -20.64 -31.17 20.89
C LEU A 481 -19.74 -30.73 22.05
N ASN A 482 -19.71 -31.54 23.11
CA ASN A 482 -18.61 -31.60 24.05
C ASN A 482 -17.33 -32.03 23.30
N ARG A 483 -16.33 -31.16 23.24
CA ARG A 483 -14.94 -31.55 23.04
C ARG A 483 -14.12 -31.06 24.21
N ASP A 484 -13.81 -32.00 25.08
CA ASP A 484 -12.72 -31.93 26.04
C ASP A 484 -11.41 -31.67 25.28
N ILE A 485 -10.78 -30.53 25.57
CA ILE A 485 -9.38 -30.27 25.19
C ILE A 485 -8.58 -30.28 26.49
N ASP A 486 -7.85 -31.36 26.67
CA ASP A 486 -6.84 -31.53 27.71
C ASP A 486 -5.77 -30.44 27.61
N ARG A 487 -5.59 -29.73 28.74
CA ARG A 487 -4.38 -28.96 29.03
C ARG A 487 -3.21 -29.91 29.25
N PRO A 488 -2.00 -29.42 28.97
CA PRO A 488 -0.95 -29.50 29.98
C PRO A 488 -0.42 -28.12 30.35
N ASP A 489 -0.46 -27.87 31.66
CA ASP A 489 0.38 -26.89 32.32
C ASP A 489 1.84 -27.35 32.20
N GLU A 490 2.75 -26.47 31.77
CA GLU A 490 4.10 -26.47 32.33
C GLU A 490 4.71 -25.06 32.32
N ILE A 491 4.91 -24.58 33.54
CA ILE A 491 5.56 -23.33 33.92
C ILE A 491 7.06 -23.59 33.96
N ALA A 492 7.85 -22.77 33.26
CA ALA A 492 9.24 -22.55 33.62
C ALA A 492 9.61 -21.08 33.36
N GLN A 493 9.68 -20.33 34.45
CA GLN A 493 10.39 -19.06 34.56
C GLN A 493 11.89 -19.35 34.54
N GLU A 494 12.67 -18.68 33.67
CA GLU A 494 14.06 -18.34 33.99
C GLU A 494 14.40 -16.93 33.52
N ASN A 495 14.55 -16.06 34.51
CA ASN A 495 15.40 -14.87 34.44
C ASN A 495 16.86 -15.34 34.28
N ASN A 496 17.64 -14.73 33.39
CA ASN A 496 18.93 -14.14 33.75
C ASN A 496 19.53 -13.35 32.58
N GLY A 497 20.08 -12.18 32.91
CA GLY A 497 20.82 -11.35 31.99
C GLY A 497 22.32 -11.63 31.96
N ASN A 498 22.98 -10.75 31.23
CA ASN A 498 24.40 -10.43 31.13
C ASN A 498 25.32 -11.20 30.16
N GLU A 499 26.07 -10.34 29.47
CA GLU A 499 27.46 -10.44 29.04
C GLU A 499 27.82 -11.08 27.69
N ALA A 500 28.11 -10.15 26.77
CA ALA A 500 29.21 -10.14 25.80
C ALA A 500 30.29 -11.21 25.96
N ARG A 501 30.54 -11.98 24.89
CA ARG A 501 31.88 -12.06 24.27
C ARG A 501 31.84 -12.73 22.90
N ALA A 502 32.67 -12.18 22.02
CA ALA A 502 32.98 -12.64 20.68
C ALA A 502 33.48 -14.09 20.63
N VAL A 503 33.08 -14.82 19.58
CA VAL A 503 33.85 -15.94 19.02
C VAL A 503 33.67 -15.95 17.49
N GLU A 504 34.81 -16.14 16.84
CA GLU A 504 35.05 -16.35 15.42
C GLU A 504 34.15 -17.44 14.82
N ILE A 505 33.69 -17.21 13.58
CA ILE A 505 33.14 -18.28 12.75
C ILE A 505 34.01 -18.40 11.50
N ALA A 506 34.75 -19.52 11.44
CA ALA A 506 35.22 -20.11 10.21
C ALA A 506 34.03 -20.77 9.51
N ASN A 507 33.76 -20.40 8.25
CA ASN A 507 32.80 -21.09 7.41
C ASN A 507 33.52 -22.13 6.55
N ASP A 508 33.26 -23.40 6.88
CA ASP A 508 33.46 -24.56 6.02
C ASP A 508 32.15 -24.86 5.28
N GLY A 509 32.27 -25.33 4.05
CA GLY A 509 31.18 -25.54 3.11
C GLY A 509 30.44 -26.85 3.35
N GLY A 510 29.21 -26.92 2.84
CA GLY A 510 28.42 -28.15 2.85
C GLY A 510 27.09 -27.95 2.15
N GLY A 511 27.08 -28.24 0.85
CA GLY A 511 25.87 -28.26 0.03
C GLY A 511 24.93 -29.40 0.42
N GLY A 512 23.63 -29.15 0.27
CA GLY A 512 22.56 -30.13 0.42
C GLY A 512 21.40 -29.77 -0.48
N LEU A 513 21.33 -30.45 -1.63
CA LEU A 513 20.18 -30.47 -2.53
C LEU A 513 18.95 -31.05 -1.80
N ARG A 514 17.80 -30.37 -1.91
CA ARG A 514 16.48 -30.96 -1.74
C ARG A 514 15.56 -30.46 -2.85
N GLU A 515 15.13 -31.39 -3.69
CA GLU A 515 13.94 -31.26 -4.54
C GLU A 515 12.71 -31.10 -3.64
N VAL A 516 11.87 -30.12 -3.97
CA VAL A 516 10.49 -30.07 -3.48
C VAL A 516 9.57 -29.87 -4.67
N ASP A 517 8.73 -30.87 -4.82
CA ASP A 517 7.59 -31.01 -5.70
C ASP A 517 6.49 -30.02 -5.28
N THR A 518 6.05 -29.13 -6.18
CA THR A 518 4.89 -28.25 -5.94
C THR A 518 3.86 -28.42 -7.04
N GLY A 519 2.81 -29.17 -6.69
CA GLY A 519 1.61 -29.32 -7.50
C GLY A 519 0.73 -28.06 -7.50
N ASN A 520 0.18 -27.81 -8.70
CA ASN A 520 -1.12 -27.21 -9.02
C ASN A 520 -1.77 -26.24 -8.02
N ARG A 521 -1.97 -24.98 -8.46
CA ARG A 521 -3.16 -24.20 -8.08
C ARG A 521 -3.46 -23.02 -9.02
N ASN A 522 -4.69 -23.09 -9.56
CA ASN A 522 -5.73 -22.07 -9.74
C ASN A 522 -5.39 -20.71 -10.37
N GLN A 523 -5.92 -20.53 -11.58
CA GLN A 523 -6.18 -19.24 -12.22
C GLN A 523 -7.09 -18.37 -11.35
N VAL A 524 -6.67 -17.12 -11.13
CA VAL A 524 -7.51 -16.06 -10.55
C VAL A 524 -7.90 -15.12 -11.68
N HIS A 525 -9.20 -15.01 -11.94
CA HIS A 525 -9.76 -14.07 -12.90
C HIS A 525 -9.63 -12.63 -12.38
N MET A 526 -8.88 -11.81 -13.11
CA MET A 526 -8.79 -10.37 -12.92
C MET A 526 -10.06 -9.74 -13.52
N PHE A 527 -10.99 -9.30 -12.68
CA PHE A 527 -12.20 -8.59 -13.11
C PHE A 527 -11.88 -7.11 -13.32
N THR A 528 -11.93 -6.66 -14.57
CA THR A 528 -12.01 -5.24 -14.92
C THR A 528 -13.46 -4.78 -14.78
N PHE A 529 -13.71 -3.80 -13.90
CA PHE A 529 -15.01 -3.10 -13.82
C PHE A 529 -14.84 -1.67 -14.32
N GLU A 530 -15.52 -1.36 -15.43
CA GLU A 530 -15.68 0.01 -15.94
C GLU A 530 -16.75 0.74 -15.11
N CYS A 531 -16.33 1.71 -14.30
CA CYS A 531 -17.23 2.71 -13.72
C CYS A 531 -17.30 3.93 -14.65
N GLY A 532 -18.34 3.96 -15.49
CA GLY A 532 -18.64 5.09 -16.37
C GLY A 532 -19.31 6.25 -15.63
N LEU A 533 -18.53 7.14 -15.02
CA LEU A 533 -18.98 8.46 -14.55
C LEU A 533 -18.41 9.55 -15.46
N LYS A 534 -19.13 9.86 -16.54
CA LYS A 534 -18.83 11.01 -17.40
C LYS A 534 -19.30 12.30 -16.72
N ARG A 535 -18.38 13.04 -16.09
CA ARG A 535 -18.60 14.46 -15.76
C ARG A 535 -18.19 15.33 -16.96
N LYS A 536 -19.13 16.11 -17.49
CA LYS A 536 -18.82 17.29 -18.31
C LYS A 536 -18.48 18.45 -17.37
N ARG A 537 -17.33 19.08 -17.60
CA ARG A 537 -16.94 20.35 -16.97
C ARG A 537 -17.67 21.51 -17.59
#